data_AF-A0A914CFX5-F1
#
_entry.id   AF-A0A914CFX5-F1
#
_cell.length_a   1.000
_cell.length_b   1.000
_cell.length_c   1.000
_cell.angle_alpha   90.00
_cell.angle_beta   90.00
_cell.angle_gamma   90.00
#
_symmetry.space_group_name_H-M   'P 1'
#
loop_
_entity.id
_entity.type
_entity.pdbx_description
1 polymer ?
#
loop_
_entity_poly.entity_id
_entity_poly.type
_entity_poly.pdbx_seq_one_letter_code
_entity_poly.pdbx_strand_id
1 'polypeptide(L)'
;MIFHGSPKYKKSYDHAVTKDGMHGGRTVMAPEDYNYTVPFPGGGTVHQFYYNGLLTIWNGGLRDALFSAKNANPTYELWVTGISMGGALAGMAAPYISQMGYYPPNQIKMISFGELRIGYMDFATRYETLVPFAYRVVHRNDAIPHRIPLDAGYRHHKNEKAYGLETIT
;
A
#
# COMPACT_ATOMS: atom_id res chain seq x y z
N MET A 1 5.85 5.90 -3.97
CA MET A 1 5.99 5.09 -2.74
C MET A 1 7.29 5.49 -2.08
N ILE A 2 7.26 5.93 -0.82
CA ILE A 2 8.44 6.47 -0.14
C ILE A 2 8.71 5.63 1.11
N PHE A 3 9.93 5.12 1.24
CA PHE A 3 10.41 4.58 2.50
C PHE A 3 11.21 5.65 3.24
N HIS A 4 10.84 5.97 4.48
CA HIS A 4 11.56 6.94 5.30
C HIS A 4 12.26 6.23 6.46
N GLY A 5 13.59 6.34 6.54
CA GLY A 5 14.35 6.18 7.77
C GLY A 5 14.62 7.58 8.34
N SER A 6 14.09 7.89 9.52
CA SER A 6 14.28 9.20 10.18
C SER A 6 15.65 9.26 10.87
N PRO A 7 16.43 10.37 10.89
CA PRO A 7 16.00 11.76 10.68
C PRO A 7 16.82 12.55 9.64
N LYS A 8 16.09 13.37 8.85
CA LYS A 8 16.58 14.39 7.90
C LYS A 8 17.14 13.83 6.59
N TYR A 9 16.31 13.81 5.54
CA TYR A 9 16.54 14.51 4.26
C TYR A 9 15.47 14.11 3.23
N LYS A 10 14.93 15.12 2.54
CA LYS A 10 13.91 15.00 1.48
C LYS A 10 14.58 14.63 0.14
N LYS A 11 14.19 13.52 -0.46
CA LYS A 11 14.10 13.38 -1.93
C LYS A 11 12.85 12.56 -2.27
N SER A 12 11.86 13.24 -2.81
CA SER A 12 10.60 12.70 -3.32
C SER A 12 10.82 12.15 -4.72
N TYR A 13 10.63 10.84 -4.92
CA TYR A 13 10.48 10.25 -6.25
C TYR A 13 8.97 10.12 -6.53
N ASP A 14 8.40 11.18 -7.10
CA ASP A 14 7.01 11.22 -7.57
C ASP A 14 6.95 11.03 -9.08
N HIS A 15 7.37 9.87 -9.59
CA HIS A 15 7.03 9.46 -10.95
C HIS A 15 6.89 7.94 -11.01
N ALA A 16 5.69 7.45 -10.70
CA ALA A 16 5.25 6.12 -11.12
C ALA A 16 4.02 6.30 -12.02
N VAL A 17 4.28 6.63 -13.29
CA VAL A 17 3.28 6.48 -14.36
C VAL A 17 3.32 5.01 -14.78
N THR A 18 2.34 4.20 -14.33
CA THR A 18 2.19 2.82 -14.79
C THR A 18 1.04 2.76 -15.79
N LYS A 19 1.38 2.53 -17.07
CA LYS A 19 0.41 2.29 -18.16
C LYS A 19 0.08 0.81 -18.38
N ASP A 20 0.74 -0.13 -17.69
CA ASP A 20 0.71 -1.55 -18.08
C ASP A 20 -0.01 -2.47 -17.10
N GLY A 21 -1.31 -2.25 -16.88
CA GLY A 21 -2.08 -3.30 -16.19
C GLY A 21 -3.59 -3.17 -16.14
N MET A 22 -4.17 -2.10 -16.69
CA MET A 22 -5.62 -2.04 -16.92
C MET A 22 -5.88 -2.32 -18.40
N HIS A 23 -6.76 -3.27 -18.71
CA HIS A 23 -7.23 -3.47 -20.08
C HIS A 23 -7.77 -2.14 -20.64
N GLY A 24 -7.23 -1.69 -21.77
CA GLY A 24 -7.68 -0.49 -22.47
C GLY A 24 -7.15 0.85 -21.97
N GLY A 25 -6.09 0.89 -21.15
CA GLY A 25 -5.42 2.15 -20.77
C GLY A 25 -6.22 3.03 -19.80
N ARG A 26 -7.16 2.43 -19.06
CA ARG A 26 -7.95 3.10 -18.02
C ARG A 26 -7.09 3.40 -16.80
N THR A 27 -7.45 4.44 -16.05
CA THR A 27 -6.81 4.84 -14.79
C THR A 27 -7.58 4.34 -13.55
N VAL A 28 -8.72 3.69 -13.77
CA VAL A 28 -9.63 3.16 -12.73
C VAL A 28 -10.13 1.78 -13.15
N MET A 29 -10.16 0.83 -12.20
CA MET A 29 -10.64 -0.53 -12.45
C MET A 29 -12.12 -0.53 -12.76
N ALA A 30 -12.51 -1.22 -13.83
CA ALA A 30 -13.90 -1.41 -14.19
C ALA A 30 -14.44 -2.69 -13.52
N PRO A 31 -15.78 -2.86 -13.39
CA PRO A 31 -16.37 -4.03 -12.73
C PRO A 31 -15.91 -5.38 -13.27
N GLU A 32 -15.67 -5.46 -14.58
CA GLU A 32 -15.13 -6.65 -15.24
C GLU A 32 -13.73 -7.05 -14.73
N ASP A 33 -12.96 -6.10 -14.18
CA ASP A 33 -11.59 -6.32 -13.74
C ASP A 33 -11.51 -6.83 -12.28
N TYR A 34 -12.59 -6.76 -11.50
CA TYR A 34 -12.53 -7.00 -10.05
C TYR A 34 -12.09 -8.42 -9.65
N ASN A 35 -12.31 -9.40 -10.54
CA ASN A 35 -12.01 -10.81 -10.29
C ASN A 35 -10.57 -11.21 -10.65
N TYR A 36 -9.73 -10.29 -11.14
CA TYR A 36 -8.31 -10.57 -11.37
C TYR A 36 -7.54 -10.55 -10.04
N THR A 37 -7.60 -11.67 -9.33
CA THR A 37 -6.98 -11.84 -8.02
C THR A 37 -5.91 -12.92 -7.99
N VAL A 38 -4.95 -12.77 -7.09
CA VAL A 38 -3.87 -13.73 -6.83
C VAL A 38 -3.67 -13.96 -5.33
N PRO A 39 -3.17 -15.13 -4.92
CA PRO A 39 -2.75 -15.35 -3.53
C PRO A 39 -1.61 -14.40 -3.15
N PHE A 40 -1.69 -13.80 -1.95
CA PHE A 40 -0.64 -12.97 -1.40
C PHE A 40 0.36 -13.81 -0.58
N PRO A 41 1.68 -13.61 -0.75
CA PRO A 41 2.67 -14.21 0.14
C PRO A 41 2.40 -13.80 1.58
N GLY A 42 2.18 -14.78 2.46
CA GLY A 42 1.83 -14.54 3.85
C GLY A 42 0.34 -14.66 4.17
N GLY A 43 -0.49 -14.90 3.17
CA GLY A 43 -1.89 -15.28 3.33
C GLY A 43 -2.85 -14.22 2.84
N GLY A 44 -3.99 -14.70 2.34
CA GLY A 44 -5.05 -13.88 1.80
C GLY A 44 -4.98 -13.68 0.29
N THR A 45 -5.99 -13.00 -0.24
CA THR A 45 -6.19 -12.80 -1.67
C THR A 45 -6.13 -11.31 -2.00
N VAL A 46 -5.34 -10.93 -3.02
CA VAL A 46 -5.14 -9.53 -3.45
C VAL A 46 -5.43 -9.35 -4.93
N HIS A 47 -5.74 -8.12 -5.33
CA HIS A 47 -5.90 -7.80 -6.75
C HIS A 47 -4.55 -7.89 -7.48
N GLN A 48 -4.53 -8.60 -8.60
CA GLN A 48 -3.33 -8.90 -9.39
C GLN A 48 -2.61 -7.64 -9.87
N PHE A 49 -3.35 -6.61 -10.32
CA PHE A 49 -2.78 -5.33 -10.74
C PHE A 49 -1.83 -4.71 -9.71
N TYR A 50 -2.26 -4.59 -8.45
CA TYR A 50 -1.42 -3.99 -7.39
C TYR A 50 -0.26 -4.91 -7.02
N TYR A 51 -0.46 -6.23 -7.05
CA TYR A 51 0.61 -7.20 -6.78
C TYR A 51 1.70 -7.18 -7.84
N ASN A 52 1.31 -7.18 -9.12
CA ASN A 52 2.25 -6.99 -10.21
C ASN A 52 2.95 -5.64 -10.11
N GLY A 53 2.21 -4.56 -9.82
CA GLY A 53 2.77 -3.24 -9.60
C GLY A 53 3.83 -3.22 -8.49
N LEU A 54 3.57 -3.89 -7.35
CA LEU A 54 4.55 -4.09 -6.29
C LEU A 54 5.78 -4.83 -6.82
N LEU A 55 5.62 -5.97 -7.48
CA LEU A 55 6.75 -6.77 -7.97
C LEU A 55 7.59 -6.01 -9.00
N THR A 56 6.95 -5.23 -9.88
CA THR A 56 7.63 -4.37 -10.85
C THR A 56 8.51 -3.34 -10.15
N ILE A 57 7.99 -2.60 -9.17
CA ILE A 57 8.81 -1.60 -8.45
C ILE A 57 9.84 -2.27 -7.54
N TRP A 58 9.50 -3.42 -6.94
CA TRP A 58 10.37 -4.20 -6.06
C TRP A 58 11.64 -4.64 -6.80
N ASN A 59 11.45 -5.26 -7.96
CA ASN A 59 12.53 -5.73 -8.83
C ASN A 59 13.19 -4.59 -9.62
N GLY A 60 12.51 -3.45 -9.78
CA GLY A 60 13.04 -2.25 -10.43
C GLY A 60 14.02 -1.42 -9.58
N GLY A 61 14.50 -1.96 -8.44
CA GLY A 61 15.51 -1.33 -7.60
C GLY A 61 15.04 -0.92 -6.20
N LEU A 62 13.74 -1.00 -5.91
CA LEU A 62 13.23 -0.70 -4.57
C LEU A 62 13.77 -1.67 -3.51
N ARG A 63 13.92 -2.95 -3.86
CA ARG A 63 14.54 -3.97 -2.99
C ARG A 63 15.95 -3.57 -2.59
N ASP A 64 16.78 -3.20 -3.56
CA ASP A 64 18.18 -2.87 -3.33
C ASP A 64 18.30 -1.59 -2.51
N ALA A 65 17.50 -0.57 -2.83
CA ALA A 65 17.44 0.67 -2.07
C ALA A 65 17.04 0.42 -0.59
N LEU A 66 16.04 -0.44 -0.35
CA LEU A 66 15.62 -0.82 1.00
C LEU A 66 16.76 -1.48 1.77
N PHE A 67 17.47 -2.44 1.16
CA PHE A 67 18.57 -3.14 1.84
C PHE A 67 19.79 -2.27 2.04
N SER A 68 20.14 -1.40 1.09
CA SER A 68 21.20 -0.40 1.29
C SER A 68 20.87 0.52 2.47
N ALA A 69 19.63 1.02 2.55
CA ALA A 69 19.19 1.87 3.65
C ALA A 69 19.19 1.13 5.00
N LYS A 70 18.70 -0.12 5.03
CA LYS A 70 18.71 -0.98 6.22
C LYS A 70 20.13 -1.26 6.72
N ASN A 71 21.05 -1.61 5.82
CA ASN A 71 22.43 -1.90 6.19
C ASN A 71 23.17 -0.67 6.72
N ALA A 72 22.87 0.51 6.17
CA ALA A 72 23.41 1.78 6.66
C ALA A 72 22.79 2.21 8.01
N ASN A 73 21.55 1.79 8.31
CA ASN A 73 20.80 2.21 9.49
C ASN A 73 20.07 1.01 10.15
N PRO A 74 20.81 0.02 10.70
CA PRO A 74 20.23 -1.27 11.11
C PRO A 74 19.25 -1.19 12.29
N THR A 75 19.23 -0.08 13.03
CA THR A 75 18.36 0.13 14.20
C THR A 75 17.09 0.91 13.87
N TYR A 76 16.93 1.39 12.64
CA TYR A 76 15.84 2.30 12.28
C TYR A 76 14.55 1.53 12.01
N GLU A 77 13.43 2.16 12.33
CA GLU A 77 12.11 1.72 11.87
C GLU A 77 11.94 2.00 10.37
N LEU A 78 11.13 1.17 9.71
CA LEU A 78 10.74 1.35 8.33
C LEU A 78 9.39 2.04 8.24
N TRP A 79 9.36 3.25 7.68
CA TRP A 79 8.12 3.93 7.36
C TRP A 79 7.75 3.73 5.90
N VAL A 80 6.54 3.25 5.62
CA VAL A 80 6.01 2.97 4.28
C VAL A 80 4.86 3.90 3.99
N THR A 81 4.95 4.70 2.92
CA THR A 81 3.88 5.64 2.59
C THR A 81 3.63 5.80 1.09
N GLY A 82 2.42 6.27 0.77
CA GLY A 82 2.01 6.66 -0.57
C GLY A 82 0.60 7.25 -0.61
N ILE A 83 0.31 7.92 -1.74
CA ILE A 83 -0.97 8.58 -2.02
C ILE A 83 -1.68 7.82 -3.14
N SER A 84 -2.99 7.63 -3.04
CA SER A 84 -3.85 7.02 -4.07
C SER A 84 -3.33 5.63 -4.48
N MET A 85 -3.00 5.43 -5.76
CA MET A 85 -2.33 4.21 -6.25
C MET A 85 -1.01 3.93 -5.52
N GLY A 86 -0.24 4.97 -5.21
CA GLY A 86 0.95 4.83 -4.37
C GLY A 86 0.61 4.37 -2.95
N GLY A 87 -0.57 4.72 -2.43
CA GLY A 87 -1.12 4.21 -1.17
C GLY A 87 -1.45 2.73 -1.23
N ALA A 88 -2.06 2.27 -2.34
CA ALA A 88 -2.29 0.85 -2.60
C ALA A 88 -0.98 0.05 -2.69
N LEU A 89 0.05 0.58 -3.37
CA LEU A 89 1.36 -0.05 -3.44
C LEU A 89 2.08 -0.05 -2.08
N ALA A 90 1.95 1.04 -1.31
CA ALA A 90 2.47 1.12 0.06
C ALA A 90 1.80 0.09 0.98
N GLY A 91 0.46 -0.01 0.90
CA GLY A 91 -0.32 -1.01 1.61
C GLY A 91 0.05 -2.44 1.21
N MET A 92 0.45 -2.69 -0.03
CA MET A 92 0.89 -4.02 -0.41
C MET A 92 2.32 -4.35 0.02
N ALA A 93 3.23 -3.37 -0.06
CA ALA A 93 4.64 -3.62 0.23
C ALA A 93 4.94 -3.81 1.71
N ALA A 94 4.26 -3.07 2.60
CA ALA A 94 4.48 -3.17 4.04
C ALA A 94 4.31 -4.61 4.58
N PRO A 95 3.17 -5.31 4.34
CA PRO A 95 3.02 -6.70 4.75
C PRO A 95 3.93 -7.65 3.96
N TYR A 96 4.26 -7.34 2.70
CA TYR A 96 5.20 -8.15 1.90
C TYR A 96 6.60 -8.16 2.55
N ILE A 97 7.11 -6.99 2.92
CA ILE A 97 8.40 -6.83 3.60
C ILE A 97 8.41 -7.57 4.94
N SER A 98 7.33 -7.46 5.71
CA SER A 98 7.18 -8.21 6.96
C SER A 98 7.22 -9.71 6.73
N GLN A 99 6.40 -10.19 5.78
CA GLN A 99 6.26 -11.62 5.52
C GLN A 99 7.55 -12.25 5.02
N MET A 100 8.31 -11.54 4.18
CA MET A 100 9.59 -12.02 3.66
C MET A 100 10.71 -11.99 4.72
N GLY A 101 10.43 -11.54 5.95
CA GLY A 101 11.40 -11.48 7.04
C GLY A 101 12.41 -10.34 6.89
N TYR A 102 12.13 -9.35 6.04
CA TYR A 102 13.06 -8.24 5.80
C TYR A 102 13.01 -7.20 6.91
N TYR A 103 11.87 -7.02 7.57
CA TYR A 103 11.74 -6.26 8.82
C TYR A 103 10.75 -7.00 9.74
N PRO A 104 10.94 -6.95 11.06
CA PRO A 104 9.95 -7.48 11.99
C PRO A 104 8.68 -6.60 11.95
N PRO A 105 7.48 -7.18 12.13
CA PRO A 105 6.21 -6.47 12.03
C PRO A 105 6.15 -5.16 12.85
N ASN A 106 6.71 -5.16 14.05
CA ASN A 106 6.67 -4.02 14.98
C ASN A 106 7.56 -2.83 14.56
N GLN A 107 8.54 -3.05 13.68
CA GLN A 107 9.42 -2.01 13.14
C GLN A 107 8.89 -1.42 11.83
N ILE A 108 7.77 -1.91 11.30
CA ILE A 108 7.16 -1.38 10.08
C ILE A 108 6.00 -0.47 10.49
N LYS A 109 6.05 0.78 10.02
CA LYS A 109 4.97 1.76 10.16
C LYS A 109 4.42 2.08 8.79
N MET A 110 3.11 1.92 8.59
CA MET A 110 2.46 2.20 7.32
C MET A 110 1.45 3.33 7.48
N ILE A 111 1.56 4.35 6.62
CA ILE A 111 0.56 5.42 6.50
C ILE A 111 0.30 5.69 5.03
N SER A 112 -0.95 5.59 4.59
CA SER A 112 -1.38 5.96 3.24
C SER A 112 -2.39 7.09 3.23
N PHE A 113 -2.57 7.71 2.06
CA PHE A 113 -3.58 8.73 1.82
C PHE A 113 -4.44 8.32 0.62
N GLY A 114 -5.76 8.28 0.78
CA GLY A 114 -6.67 7.95 -0.33
C GLY A 114 -6.46 6.54 -0.91
N GLU A 115 -6.02 5.57 -0.08
CA GLU A 115 -5.73 4.21 -0.52
C GLU A 115 -6.99 3.45 -0.96
N LEU A 116 -6.91 2.83 -2.14
CA LEU A 116 -7.94 1.92 -2.67
C LEU A 116 -7.94 0.58 -1.92
N ARG A 117 -9.05 -0.16 -1.98
CA ARG A 117 -9.08 -1.54 -1.46
C ARG A 117 -8.20 -2.43 -2.35
N ILE A 118 -7.27 -3.17 -1.76
CA ILE A 118 -6.29 -3.97 -2.53
C ILE A 118 -6.44 -5.49 -2.38
N GLY A 119 -7.26 -5.96 -1.45
CA GLY A 119 -7.48 -7.39 -1.25
C GLY A 119 -8.80 -7.72 -0.56
N TYR A 120 -9.05 -9.01 -0.41
CA TYR A 120 -10.24 -9.57 0.22
C TYR A 120 -10.10 -9.60 1.75
N MET A 121 -11.16 -10.04 2.42
CA MET A 121 -11.24 -10.09 3.89
C MET A 121 -10.15 -10.96 4.52
N ASP A 122 -9.73 -12.02 3.85
CA ASP A 122 -8.64 -12.91 4.27
C ASP A 122 -7.30 -12.16 4.34
N PHE A 123 -6.98 -11.35 3.32
CA PHE A 123 -5.83 -10.47 3.30
C PHE A 123 -5.94 -9.37 4.37
N ALA A 124 -7.10 -8.71 4.46
CA ALA A 124 -7.33 -7.66 5.45
C ALA A 124 -7.14 -8.16 6.90
N THR A 125 -7.61 -9.38 7.20
CA THR A 125 -7.43 -10.02 8.51
C THR A 125 -5.96 -10.33 8.78
N ARG A 126 -5.24 -10.86 7.79
CA ARG A 126 -3.82 -11.20 7.93
C ARG A 126 -2.95 -9.96 8.10
N TYR A 127 -3.32 -8.86 7.44
CA TYR A 127 -2.61 -7.60 7.45
C TYR A 127 -2.29 -7.10 8.86
N GLU A 128 -3.25 -7.19 9.79
CA GLU A 128 -3.09 -6.71 11.17
C GLU A 128 -1.91 -7.37 11.89
N THR A 129 -1.59 -8.62 11.56
CA THR A 129 -0.47 -9.35 12.16
C THR A 129 0.87 -9.01 11.52
N LEU A 130 0.87 -8.66 10.23
CA LEU A 130 2.07 -8.35 9.46
C LEU A 130 2.50 -6.89 9.64
N VAL A 131 1.54 -5.98 9.86
CA VAL A 131 1.83 -4.55 10.03
C VAL A 131 0.89 -3.97 11.11
N PRO A 132 1.21 -4.16 12.41
CA PRO A 132 0.36 -3.71 13.50
C PRO A 132 0.15 -2.19 13.54
N PHE A 133 1.12 -1.42 13.04
CA PHE A 133 0.98 0.03 12.85
C PHE A 133 0.68 0.34 11.39
N ALA A 134 -0.61 0.40 11.07
CA ALA A 134 -1.09 0.78 9.74
C ALA A 134 -2.27 1.74 9.88
N TYR A 135 -2.21 2.84 9.14
CA TYR A 135 -3.28 3.84 9.09
C TYR A 135 -3.54 4.30 7.67
N ARG A 136 -4.82 4.33 7.29
CA ARG A 136 -5.27 4.95 6.03
C ARG A 136 -5.89 6.29 6.34
N VAL A 137 -5.33 7.35 5.78
CA VAL A 137 -5.85 8.71 5.92
C VAL A 137 -6.74 9.01 4.73
N VAL A 138 -8.01 9.33 5.00
CA VAL A 138 -9.02 9.51 3.95
C VAL A 138 -9.70 10.85 4.13
N HIS A 139 -9.82 11.63 3.06
CA HIS A 139 -10.67 12.82 3.10
C HIS A 139 -12.14 12.38 2.99
N ARG A 140 -13.04 12.96 3.79
CA ARG A 140 -14.46 12.51 3.85
C ARG A 140 -15.18 12.47 2.50
N ASN A 141 -14.83 13.39 1.59
CA ASN A 141 -15.43 13.48 0.26
C ASN A 141 -14.58 12.81 -0.82
N ASP A 142 -13.55 12.06 -0.45
CA ASP A 142 -12.73 11.32 -1.41
C ASP A 142 -13.43 10.03 -1.82
N ALA A 143 -13.81 9.95 -3.09
CA ALA A 143 -14.44 8.75 -3.65
C ALA A 143 -13.42 7.62 -3.92
N ILE A 144 -12.12 7.92 -4.01
CA ILE A 144 -11.09 6.96 -4.45
C ILE A 144 -11.02 5.71 -3.54
N PRO A 145 -11.00 5.82 -2.20
CA PRO A 145 -11.00 4.65 -1.31
C PRO A 145 -12.23 3.75 -1.44
N HIS A 146 -13.31 4.26 -2.03
CA HIS A 146 -14.58 3.57 -2.17
C HIS A 146 -14.83 3.03 -3.58
N ARG A 147 -13.93 3.28 -4.55
CA ARG A 147 -14.13 2.94 -5.96
C ARG A 147 -14.35 1.46 -6.24
N ILE A 148 -13.68 0.58 -5.50
CA ILE A 148 -13.90 -0.87 -5.60
C ILE A 148 -14.96 -1.22 -4.55
N PRO A 149 -16.20 -1.52 -4.94
CA PRO A 149 -17.30 -1.67 -4.00
C PRO A 149 -17.15 -2.91 -3.09
N LEU A 150 -17.87 -2.91 -1.96
CA LEU A 150 -17.76 -3.96 -0.93
C LEU A 150 -18.39 -5.29 -1.37
N ASP A 151 -19.37 -5.25 -2.26
CA ASP A 151 -20.02 -6.41 -2.88
C ASP A 151 -19.06 -7.22 -3.76
N ALA A 152 -18.03 -6.58 -4.31
CA ALA A 152 -16.91 -7.23 -5.00
C ALA A 152 -15.94 -7.97 -4.05
N GLY A 153 -16.27 -8.12 -2.75
CA GLY A 153 -15.48 -8.89 -1.78
C GLY A 153 -14.26 -8.16 -1.19
N TYR A 154 -13.87 -7.03 -1.78
CA TYR A 154 -12.72 -6.23 -1.33
C TYR A 154 -12.96 -5.60 0.03
N ARG A 155 -11.90 -5.57 0.85
CA ARG A 155 -11.90 -5.00 2.19
C ARG A 155 -10.66 -4.16 2.39
N HIS A 156 -10.83 -3.10 3.18
CA HIS A 156 -9.71 -2.32 3.67
C HIS A 156 -9.08 -3.04 4.86
N HIS A 157 -7.76 -2.94 5.00
CA HIS A 157 -7.10 -3.27 6.26
C HIS A 157 -7.45 -2.22 7.33
N LYS A 158 -7.24 -2.59 8.60
CA LYS A 158 -7.78 -1.88 9.76
C LYS A 158 -7.16 -0.50 9.96
N ASN A 159 -7.96 0.37 10.59
CA ASN A 159 -7.69 1.77 10.96
C ASN A 159 -7.77 2.78 9.80
N GLU A 160 -8.89 3.50 9.76
CA GLU A 160 -9.08 4.69 8.95
C GLU A 160 -9.08 5.95 9.83
N LYS A 161 -8.40 7.00 9.37
CA LYS A 161 -8.47 8.35 9.95
C LYS A 161 -9.06 9.29 8.91
N ALA A 162 -10.32 9.68 9.13
CA ALA A 162 -11.02 10.61 8.26
C ALA A 162 -10.76 12.07 8.68
N TYR A 163 -10.53 12.97 7.71
CA TYR A 163 -10.41 14.43 7.92
C TYR A 163 -11.36 15.21 7.02
N GLY A 164 -11.69 16.46 7.40
CA GLY A 164 -12.62 17.33 6.65
C GLY A 164 -13.88 17.79 7.41
N LEU A 165 -13.84 17.83 8.75
CA LEU A 165 -14.81 18.59 9.56
C LEU A 165 -14.10 19.75 10.25
N GLU A 166 -13.65 20.74 9.49
CA GLU A 166 -13.24 22.03 10.05
C GLU A 166 -13.86 23.13 9.20
N THR A 167 -14.97 23.68 9.67
CA THR A 167 -15.24 25.11 9.43
C THR A 167 -14.26 25.86 10.31
N ILE A 168 -13.25 26.47 9.70
CA ILE A 168 -12.55 27.58 10.34
C ILE A 168 -13.56 28.73 10.35
N THR A 169 -14.26 28.90 11.47
CA THR A 169 -15.03 30.11 11.80
C THR A 169 -14.21 31.00 12.71
#